data_AF-A0A661J8T0-F1
#
_entry.id   AF-A0A661J8T0-F1
#
_cell.length_a   1.000
_cell.length_b   1.000
_cell.length_c   1.000
_cell.angle_alpha   90.00
_cell.angle_beta   90.00
_cell.angle_gamma   90.00
#
_symmetry.space_group_name_H-M   'P 1'
#
loop_
_entity.id
_entity.type
_entity.pdbx_description
1 polymer ?
#
loop_
_entity_poly.entity_id
_entity_poly.type
_entity_poly.pdbx_seq_one_letter_code
_entity_poly.pdbx_strand_id
1 'polypeptide(L)' 'ILEAYEGLTTLTTLDPQKGLVQMAVPPGRHGSLEVLLEALGQELELKRISPVG' A
#
# COMPACT_ATOMS: atom_id res chain seq x y z
N ILE A 1 2.13 -10.07 -8.22
CA ILE A 1 1.67 -10.31 -6.83
C ILE A 1 2.79 -9.78 -5.96
N LEU A 2 2.55 -8.68 -5.24
CA LEU A 2 3.52 -8.13 -4.29
C LEU A 2 3.57 -9.11 -3.12
N GLU A 3 4.50 -10.06 -3.19
CA GLU A 3 4.88 -10.85 -2.02
C GLU A 3 5.37 -9.85 -0.99
N ALA A 4 4.62 -9.77 0.13
CA ALA A 4 4.92 -8.88 1.21
C ALA A 4 6.41 -9.04 1.57
N TYR A 5 7.20 -7.99 1.34
CA TYR A 5 8.53 -7.89 1.94
C TYR A 5 8.31 -8.14 3.44
N GLU A 6 8.85 -9.26 3.94
CA GLU A 6 8.42 -9.87 5.19
C GLU A 6 8.31 -8.82 6.32
N GLY A 7 7.07 -8.52 6.73
CA GLY A 7 6.78 -7.69 7.89
C GLY A 7 6.60 -6.18 7.69
N LEU A 8 6.52 -5.67 6.45
CA LEU A 8 6.18 -4.25 6.23
C LEU A 8 4.69 -3.96 6.40
N THR A 9 3.83 -4.81 5.87
CA THR A 9 2.38 -4.63 5.86
C THR A 9 1.71 -5.93 5.43
N THR A 10 0.48 -6.17 5.89
CA THR A 10 -0.38 -7.23 5.36
C THR A 10 -1.31 -6.64 4.30
N LEU A 11 -1.51 -7.35 3.20
CA LEU A 11 -2.45 -6.99 2.13
C LEU A 11 -3.68 -7.90 2.19
N THR A 12 -4.87 -7.32 2.21
CA THR A 12 -6.14 -8.03 2.16
C THR A 12 -6.95 -7.54 0.97
N THR A 13 -7.35 -8.42 0.07
CA THR A 13 -8.22 -8.05 -1.06
C THR A 13 -9.62 -7.72 -0.55
N LEU A 14 -10.12 -6.53 -0.90
CA LEU A 14 -11.49 -6.09 -0.58
C LEU A 14 -12.45 -6.32 -1.75
N ASP A 15 -12.02 -5.99 -2.97
CA ASP A 15 -12.80 -6.17 -4.20
C ASP A 15 -11.86 -6.53 -5.36
N PRO A 16 -11.83 -7.81 -5.78
CA PRO A 16 -10.95 -8.25 -6.86
C PRO A 16 -11.36 -7.73 -8.24
N GLN A 17 -12.63 -7.39 -8.46
CA GLN A 17 -13.08 -6.87 -9.75
C GLN A 17 -12.60 -5.43 -9.98
N LYS A 18 -12.45 -4.67 -8.88
CA LYS A 18 -11.93 -3.30 -8.90
C LYS A 18 -10.43 -3.22 -8.60
N GLY A 19 -9.78 -4.33 -8.28
CA GLY A 19 -8.39 -4.34 -7.83
C GLY A 19 -8.17 -3.61 -6.50
N LEU A 20 -9.19 -3.58 -5.63
CA LEU A 20 -9.11 -2.88 -4.35
C LEU A 20 -8.52 -3.78 -3.27
N VAL A 21 -7.50 -3.27 -2.59
CA VAL A 21 -6.82 -3.94 -1.49
C VAL A 21 -6.72 -3.03 -0.27
N GLN A 22 -6.77 -3.63 0.92
CA GLN A 22 -6.49 -2.98 2.19
C GLN A 22 -5.10 -3.34 2.66
N MET A 23 -4.37 -2.35 3.17
CA MET A 23 -3.05 -2.53 3.78
C MET A 23 -3.13 -2.34 5.29
N ALA A 24 -2.66 -3.32 6.05
CA ALA A 24 -2.52 -3.23 7.50
C ALA A 24 -1.04 -3.10 7.86
N VAL A 25 -0.67 -1.92 8.36
CA VAL A 25 0.72 -1.54 8.64
C VAL A 25 1.00 -1.70 10.13
N PRO A 26 2.00 -2.51 10.53
CA PRO A 26 2.39 -2.61 11.93
C PRO A 26 2.86 -1.27 12.51
N PRO A 27 2.69 -1.05 13.82
CA PRO A 27 3.23 0.14 14.48
C PRO A 27 4.75 0.21 14.29
N GLY A 28 5.27 1.43 14.10
CA GLY A 28 6.69 1.67 13.84
C GLY A 28 7.18 1.41 12.41
N ARG A 29 6.31 0.92 11.50
CA ARG A 29 6.67 0.64 10.09
C ARG A 29 6.15 1.65 9.08
N HIS A 30 5.41 2.68 9.52
CA HIS A 30 4.79 3.67 8.64
C HIS A 30 5.81 4.42 7.76
N GLY A 31 6.94 4.86 8.32
CA GLY A 31 7.97 5.56 7.53
C GLY A 31 8.60 4.67 6.46
N SER A 32 8.82 3.37 6.75
CA SER A 32 9.32 2.43 5.74
C SER A 32 8.31 2.19 4.62
N LEU A 33 7.01 2.19 4.93
CA LEU A 33 5.97 2.09 3.91
C LEU A 33 5.90 3.35 3.04
N GLU A 34 6.03 4.55 3.63
CA GLU A 34 6.01 5.80 2.86
C GLU A 34 7.14 5.84 1.83
N VAL A 35 8.36 5.46 2.21
CA VAL A 35 9.50 5.34 1.28
C VAL A 35 9.20 4.36 0.14
N LEU A 36 8.59 3.22 0.44
CA LEU A 36 8.21 2.24 -0.58
C LEU A 36 7.15 2.79 -1.53
N LEU A 37 6.11 3.47 -1.02
CA LEU A 37 5.05 4.06 -1.84
C LEU A 37 5.56 5.21 -2.71
N GLU A 38 6.50 6.02 -2.20
CA GLU A 38 7.17 7.06 -2.97
C GLU A 38 7.98 6.48 -4.12
N ALA A 39 8.77 5.45 -3.86
CA ALA A 39 9.55 4.75 -4.89
C ALA A 39 8.65 4.10 -5.94
N LEU A 40 7.60 3.38 -5.51
CA LEU A 40 6.61 2.80 -6.43
C LEU A 40 5.90 3.88 -7.25
N GLY A 41 5.66 5.06 -6.70
CA GLY A 41 5.04 6.18 -7.41
C GLY A 41 5.91 6.78 -8.52
N GLN A 42 7.21 6.48 -8.55
CA GLN A 42 8.08 6.86 -9.67
C GLN A 42 7.96 5.90 -10.86
N GLU A 43 7.60 4.64 -10.60
CA GLU A 43 7.51 3.59 -11.63
C GLU A 43 6.05 3.33 -12.07
N LEU A 44 5.11 3.55 -11.17
CA LEU A 44 3.67 3.40 -11.36
C LEU A 44 3.00 4.75 -11.16
N GLU A 45 1.99 5.09 -11.97
CA GLU A 45 1.20 6.33 -11.80
C GLU A 45 0.30 6.28 -10.55
N LEU A 46 0.91 6.19 -9.36
CA LEU A 46 0.21 6.17 -8.08
C LEU A 46 -0.31 7.56 -7.76
N LYS A 47 -1.61 7.64 -7.46
CA LYS A 47 -2.26 8.86 -7.00
C LYS A 47 -2.80 8.64 -5.59
N ARG A 48 -2.34 9.47 -4.65
CA ARG A 48 -2.89 9.49 -3.29
C ARG A 48 -4.28 10.12 -3.35
N ILE A 49 -5.29 9.32 -3.05
CA ILE A 49 -6.66 9.79 -2.84
C ILE A 49 -6.91 9.85 -1.34
N SER A 50 -7.13 11.05 -0.81
CA SER A 50 -7.67 11.21 0.54
C SER A 50 -9.19 11.04 0.44
N PRO A 51 -9.83 10.23 1.30
CA PRO A 51 -11.28 10.22 1.35
C PRO A 51 -11.78 11.63 1.67
N VAL A 52 -12.67 12.15 0.82
CA VAL A 52 -13.35 13.42 1.07
C VAL A 52 -14.27 13.16 2.26
N GLY A 53 -14.03 13.86 3.37
CA GLY A 53 -14.88 13.78 4.57
C GLY A 53 -16.27 14.34 4.34
#